data_AF-A0A2P4R7H3-F1
#
_entry.id   AF-A0A2P4R7H3-F1
#
_cell.length_a   1.000
_cell.length_b   1.000
_cell.length_c   1.000
_cell.angle_alpha   90.00
_cell.angle_beta   90.00
_cell.angle_gamma   90.00
#
_symmetry.space_group_name_H-M   'P 1'
#
loop_
_entity.id
_entity.type
_entity.pdbx_description
1 polymer ?
#
loop_
_entity_poly.entity_id
_entity_poly.type
_entity_poly.pdbx_seq_one_letter_code
_entity_poly.pdbx_strand_id
1 'polypeptide(L)'
;MFKKFINWLILRARNRSGLPDFDVKSAQEFFFNSNEPQRVYIYDFDNKLIDCGYFYYSAGSDFDELSQVLIPFEKSEEEKSYLEVKRLARKQSSQMLIDSDRQVKIFNLS
;
A
#
# COMPACT_ATOMS: atom_id res chain seq x y z
N MET A 1 27.91 -18.93 -7.32
CA MET A 1 29.04 -18.15 -6.75
C MET A 1 28.98 -16.68 -7.16
N PHE A 2 28.70 -16.36 -8.43
CA PHE A 2 28.61 -14.99 -8.99
C PHE A 2 27.58 -14.05 -8.32
N LYS A 3 26.37 -14.56 -8.01
CA LYS A 3 25.30 -13.77 -7.38
C LYS A 3 25.66 -13.21 -5.99
N LYS A 4 26.50 -13.92 -5.21
CA LYS A 4 26.93 -13.47 -3.88
C LYS A 4 27.86 -12.26 -3.96
N PHE A 5 28.69 -12.20 -4.99
CA PHE A 5 29.64 -11.10 -5.21
C PHE A 5 28.92 -9.81 -5.61
N ILE A 6 27.91 -9.92 -6.48
CA ILE A 6 27.07 -8.79 -6.89
C ILE A 6 26.29 -8.24 -5.68
N ASN A 7 25.68 -9.11 -4.86
CA ASN A 7 25.02 -8.67 -3.63
C ASN A 7 25.97 -7.95 -2.68
N TRP A 8 27.20 -8.44 -2.52
CA TRP A 8 28.18 -7.80 -1.65
C TRP A 8 28.60 -6.41 -2.14
N LEU A 9 28.77 -6.22 -3.45
CA LEU A 9 29.07 -4.92 -4.04
C LEU A 9 27.92 -3.92 -3.84
N ILE A 10 26.68 -4.36 -4.04
CA ILE A 10 25.47 -3.52 -3.83
C ILE A 10 25.36 -3.11 -2.35
N LEU A 11 25.54 -4.06 -1.41
CA LEU A 11 25.51 -3.79 0.03
C LEU A 11 26.62 -2.82 0.47
N ARG A 12 27.80 -2.90 -0.15
CA ARG A 12 28.94 -2.02 0.15
C ARG A 12 28.76 -0.61 -0.39
N ALA A 13 28.15 -0.46 -1.56
CA ALA A 13 27.75 0.85 -2.09
C ALA A 13 26.65 1.49 -1.22
N ARG A 14 25.67 0.67 -0.79
CA ARG A 14 24.53 1.04 0.07
C ARG A 14 24.93 1.63 1.43
N ASN A 15 25.90 1.01 2.12
CA ASN A 15 26.36 1.50 3.43
C ASN A 15 27.14 2.82 3.36
N ARG A 16 27.63 3.23 2.18
CA ARG A 16 28.35 4.50 2.00
C ARG A 16 27.45 5.66 1.60
N SER A 17 26.28 5.40 1.01
CA SER A 17 25.40 6.44 0.48
C SER A 17 24.28 6.87 1.43
N GLY A 18 24.10 6.20 2.58
CA GLY A 18 23.04 6.55 3.54
C GLY A 18 21.61 6.39 2.98
N LEU A 19 21.45 5.63 1.90
CA LEU A 19 20.14 5.39 1.29
C LEU A 19 19.29 4.51 2.22
N PRO A 20 18.01 4.86 2.46
CA PRO A 20 17.11 4.07 3.28
C PRO A 20 16.96 2.65 2.70
N ASP A 21 16.79 1.65 3.57
CA ASP A 21 16.55 0.26 3.20
C ASP A 21 15.30 0.23 2.29
N PHE A 22 15.51 0.02 0.99
CA PHE A 22 14.43 -0.39 0.11
C PHE A 22 14.15 -1.85 0.45
N ASP A 23 13.21 -2.07 1.36
CA ASP A 23 12.65 -3.39 1.65
C ASP A 23 12.06 -3.92 0.34
N VAL A 24 12.73 -4.90 -0.27
CA VAL A 24 12.32 -5.55 -1.54
C VAL A 24 11.20 -6.54 -1.25
N LYS A 25 10.24 -6.15 -0.41
CA LYS A 25 8.91 -6.74 -0.43
C LYS A 25 8.21 -6.15 -1.64
N SER A 26 7.51 -6.98 -2.42
CA SER A 26 6.67 -6.45 -3.48
C SER A 26 5.73 -5.39 -2.86
N ALA A 27 5.42 -4.31 -3.58
CA ALA A 27 4.48 -3.29 -3.05
C ALA A 27 3.19 -3.95 -2.56
N GLN A 28 2.82 -5.08 -3.16
CA GLN A 28 1.73 -5.95 -2.76
C GLN A 28 1.91 -6.59 -1.37
N GLU A 29 3.05 -7.21 -1.10
CA GLU A 29 3.39 -7.78 0.21
C GLU A 29 3.57 -6.71 1.30
N PHE A 30 4.00 -5.51 0.94
CA PHE A 30 4.16 -4.42 1.89
C PHE A 30 2.82 -3.77 2.25
N PHE A 31 1.94 -3.56 1.26
CA PHE A 31 0.64 -2.90 1.46
C PHE A 31 -0.47 -3.80 1.95
N PHE A 32 -0.51 -5.06 1.52
CA PHE A 32 -1.72 -5.87 1.65
C PHE A 32 -1.54 -7.11 2.53
N ASN A 33 -0.35 -7.36 3.07
CA ASN A 33 -0.09 -8.60 3.81
C ASN A 33 -0.60 -8.54 5.26
N SER A 34 -1.91 -8.36 5.46
CA SER A 34 -2.57 -8.62 6.73
C SER A 34 -3.83 -9.45 6.53
N ASN A 35 -4.09 -10.36 7.46
CA ASN A 35 -5.34 -11.12 7.54
C ASN A 35 -6.48 -10.28 8.17
N GLU A 36 -6.28 -8.98 8.35
CA GLU A 36 -7.23 -8.07 9.00
C GLU A 36 -7.89 -7.17 7.94
N PRO A 37 -9.17 -6.80 8.09
CA PRO A 37 -9.83 -5.88 7.17
C PRO A 37 -9.12 -4.52 7.17
N GLN A 38 -8.53 -4.16 6.03
CA GLN A 38 -7.82 -2.90 5.86
C GLN A 38 -8.73 -1.85 5.26
N ARG A 39 -8.74 -0.64 5.84
CA ARG A 39 -9.51 0.48 5.28
C ARG A 39 -8.67 1.20 4.26
N VAL A 40 -9.14 1.24 3.02
CA VAL A 40 -8.42 1.85 1.90
C VAL A 40 -9.15 3.07 1.39
N TYR A 41 -8.37 4.13 1.13
CA TYR A 41 -8.86 5.38 0.52
C TYR A 41 -7.98 5.73 -0.67
N ILE A 42 -8.60 5.97 -1.82
CA ILE A 42 -7.94 6.29 -3.08
C ILE A 42 -8.28 7.73 -3.47
N TYR A 43 -7.25 8.55 -3.65
CA TYR A 43 -7.38 9.95 -4.06
C TYR A 43 -6.62 10.21 -5.35
N ASP A 44 -7.09 11.14 -6.16
CA ASP A 44 -6.26 11.73 -7.22
C ASP A 44 -5.20 12.67 -6.64
N PHE A 45 -4.29 13.16 -7.47
CA PHE A 45 -3.24 14.10 -7.06
C PHE A 45 -3.79 15.45 -6.55
N ASP A 46 -4.97 15.86 -7.01
CA ASP A 46 -5.70 17.04 -6.53
C ASP A 46 -6.40 16.82 -5.17
N ASN A 47 -6.30 15.61 -4.62
CA ASN A 47 -6.86 15.19 -3.32
C ASN A 47 -8.37 14.96 -3.33
N LYS A 48 -8.99 14.79 -4.50
CA LYS A 48 -10.37 14.36 -4.62
C LYS A 48 -10.47 12.85 -4.39
N LEU A 49 -11.46 12.43 -3.61
CA LEU A 49 -11.73 11.02 -3.39
C LEU A 49 -12.19 10.38 -4.70
N ILE A 50 -11.50 9.32 -5.12
CA ILE A 50 -11.86 8.49 -6.28
C ILE A 50 -12.71 7.31 -5.81
N ASP A 51 -12.24 6.59 -4.79
CA ASP A 51 -12.90 5.41 -4.25
C ASP A 51 -12.40 5.10 -2.82
N CYS A 52 -13.18 4.37 -2.03
CA CYS A 52 -12.78 3.90 -0.71
C CYS A 52 -13.61 2.72 -0.23
N GLY A 53 -13.02 1.90 0.63
CA GLY A 53 -13.67 0.71 1.12
C GLY A 53 -12.79 -0.17 2.00
N TYR A 54 -13.28 -1.36 2.28
CA TYR A 54 -12.52 -2.42 2.90
C TYR A 54 -11.82 -3.26 1.84
N PHE A 55 -10.53 -3.48 2.02
CA PHE A 55 -9.74 -4.35 1.17
C PHE A 55 -9.82 -5.78 1.70
N TYR A 56 -10.25 -6.72 0.85
CA TYR A 56 -10.42 -8.12 1.22
C TYR A 56 -9.66 -9.05 0.27
N TYR A 57 -9.15 -10.14 0.84
CA TYR A 57 -8.69 -11.31 0.11
C TYR A 57 -9.87 -12.26 -0.09
N SER A 58 -10.31 -12.42 -1.34
CA SER A 58 -11.25 -13.48 -1.68
C SER A 58 -10.46 -14.75 -1.99
N ALA A 59 -10.58 -15.76 -1.12
CA ALA A 59 -10.13 -17.11 -1.42
C ALA A 59 -11.21 -17.79 -2.28
N GLY A 60 -11.23 -17.47 -3.58
CA GLY A 60 -12.14 -18.13 -4.52
C GLY A 60 -11.63 -19.55 -4.82
N SER A 61 -12.48 -20.56 -4.67
CA SER A 61 -12.17 -21.98 -4.94
C SER A 61 -11.87 -22.30 -6.40
N ASP A 62 -12.09 -21.36 -7.31
CA ASP A 62 -12.08 -21.58 -8.76
C ASP A 62 -11.03 -20.74 -9.50
N PHE A 63 -10.29 -19.87 -8.80
CA PHE A 63 -9.22 -19.05 -9.36
C PHE A 63 -7.94 -19.26 -8.56
N ASP A 64 -6.92 -19.82 -9.19
CA ASP A 64 -5.58 -20.11 -8.63
C ASP A 64 -4.77 -18.83 -8.27
N GLU A 65 -5.41 -17.67 -8.25
CA GLU A 65 -4.83 -16.38 -7.90
C GLU A 65 -5.70 -15.69 -6.84
N LEU A 66 -5.07 -15.32 -5.72
CA LEU A 66 -5.63 -14.46 -4.67
C LEU A 66 -6.16 -13.17 -5.30
N SER A 67 -7.47 -13.13 -5.58
CA SER A 67 -8.12 -11.96 -6.18
C SER A 67 -8.39 -10.95 -5.07
N GLN A 68 -7.62 -9.87 -5.11
CA GLN A 68 -7.77 -8.72 -4.22
C GLN A 68 -8.97 -7.89 -4.67
N VAL A 69 -9.90 -7.60 -3.76
CA VAL A 69 -11.12 -6.85 -4.05
C VAL A 69 -11.28 -5.70 -3.06
N LEU A 70 -11.64 -4.52 -3.57
CA LEU A 70 -12.08 -3.38 -2.77
C LEU A 70 -13.59 -3.41 -2.65
N ILE A 71 -14.10 -3.58 -1.43
CA ILE A 71 -15.53 -3.55 -1.12
C ILE A 71 -15.87 -2.16 -0.60
N PRO A 72 -16.74 -1.38 -1.29
CA PRO A 72 -17.12 -0.04 -0.84
C PRO A 72 -17.67 -0.04 0.58
N PHE A 73 -17.50 1.08 1.29
CA PHE A 73 -18.12 1.26 2.60
C PHE A 73 -19.66 1.25 2.50
N GLU A 74 -20.33 0.66 3.48
CA GLU A 74 -21.80 0.62 3.50
C GLU A 74 -22.42 2.00 3.82
N LYS A 75 -21.66 2.85 4.52
CA LYS A 75 -22.12 4.16 5.00
C LYS A 75 -21.28 5.28 4.42
N SER A 76 -21.92 6.29 3.84
CA SER A 76 -21.23 7.45 3.27
C SER A 76 -20.43 8.28 4.30
N GLU A 77 -20.77 8.21 5.59
CA GLU A 77 -20.01 8.85 6.68
C GLU A 77 -18.59 8.28 6.86
N GLU A 78 -18.33 7.10 6.27
CA GLU A 78 -17.02 6.46 6.24
C GLU A 78 -16.15 7.00 5.09
N GLU A 79 -16.75 7.67 4.10
CA GLU A 79 -16.05 8.45 3.10
C GLU A 79 -15.43 9.69 3.77
N LYS A 80 -14.14 9.88 3.58
CA LYS A 80 -13.39 10.93 4.25
C LYS A 80 -12.60 11.74 3.25
N SER A 81 -12.47 13.04 3.51
CA SER A 81 -11.57 13.88 2.73
C SER A 81 -10.12 13.46 2.95
N TYR A 82 -9.26 13.78 1.99
CA TYR A 82 -7.82 13.52 2.10
C TYR A 82 -7.21 14.08 3.38
N LEU A 83 -7.64 15.27 3.83
CA LEU A 83 -7.10 15.88 5.05
C LEU A 83 -7.50 15.09 6.31
N GLU A 84 -8.73 14.57 6.36
CA GLU A 84 -9.19 13.73 7.45
C GLU A 84 -8.43 12.41 7.50
N VAL A 85 -8.28 11.72 6.37
CA VAL A 85 -7.50 10.49 6.27
C VAL A 85 -6.04 10.72 6.64
N LYS A 86 -5.42 11.80 6.17
CA LYS A 86 -4.05 12.18 6.54
C LYS A 86 -3.89 12.45 8.05
N ARG A 87 -4.93 12.98 8.71
CA ARG A 87 -4.94 13.15 10.17
C ARG A 87 -5.07 11.82 10.91
N LEU A 88 -5.92 10.91 10.41
CA LEU A 88 -6.09 9.57 10.97
C LEU A 88 -4.82 8.73 10.80
N ALA A 89 -4.20 8.77 9.63
CA ALA A 89 -2.96 8.05 9.31
C ALA A 89 -1.78 8.42 10.21
N ARG A 90 -1.79 9.62 10.83
CA ARG A 90 -0.76 10.01 11.81
C ARG A 90 -0.95 9.38 13.19
N LYS A 91 -2.15 8.85 13.47
CA LYS A 91 -2.54 8.33 14.79
C LYS A 91 -2.50 6.81 14.89
N GLN A 92 -2.33 6.12 13.76
CA GLN A 92 -2.36 4.66 13.68
C GLN A 92 -1.29 4.16 12.69
N SER A 93 -1.07 2.85 12.63
CA SER A 93 -0.15 2.27 11.66
C SER A 93 -0.76 2.44 10.28
N SER A 94 -0.12 3.22 9.41
CA SER A 94 -0.70 3.53 8.10
C SER A 94 0.37 3.60 7.05
N GLN A 95 -0.02 3.24 5.83
CA GLN A 95 0.85 3.21 4.67
C GLN A 95 0.22 4.04 3.56
N MET A 96 1.05 4.71 2.76
CA MET A 96 0.61 5.50 1.61
C MET A 96 1.40 5.10 0.36
N LEU A 97 0.70 4.62 -0.67
CA LEU A 97 1.27 4.30 -1.96
C LEU A 97 0.97 5.45 -2.92
N ILE A 98 1.97 5.85 -3.70
CA ILE A 98 1.82 6.86 -4.74
C ILE A 98 2.09 6.17 -6.07
N ASP A 99 1.07 6.08 -6.91
CA ASP A 99 1.19 5.65 -8.29
C ASP A 99 1.20 6.90 -9.17
N SER A 100 2.40 7.28 -9.62
CA SER A 100 2.60 8.46 -10.45
C SER A 100 2.07 8.30 -11.87
N ASP A 101 2.04 7.07 -12.39
CA ASP A 101 1.58 6.80 -13.76
C ASP A 101 0.06 6.94 -13.84
N ARG A 102 -0.64 6.42 -12.83
CA ARG A 102 -2.10 6.57 -12.70
C ARG A 102 -2.53 7.86 -12.00
N GLN A 103 -1.57 8.63 -11.49
CA GLN A 103 -1.79 9.86 -10.72
C GLN A 103 -2.74 9.67 -9.52
N VAL A 104 -2.53 8.60 -8.76
CA VAL A 104 -3.32 8.28 -7.56
C VAL A 104 -2.47 8.11 -6.31
N LYS A 105 -3.10 8.42 -5.17
CA LYS A 105 -2.58 8.25 -3.82
C LYS A 105 -3.50 7.27 -3.09
N ILE A 106 -2.95 6.16 -2.63
CA ILE A 106 -3.69 5.10 -1.94
C ILE A 106 -3.25 5.09 -0.48
N PHE A 107 -4.18 5.33 0.44
CA PHE A 107 -3.96 5.16 1.87
C PHE A 107 -4.49 3.82 2.32
N ASN A 108 -3.67 3.11 3.09
CA ASN A 108 -4.08 1.96 3.86
C ASN A 108 -4.03 2.33 5.34
N LEU A 109 -5.20 2.25 5.97
CA LEU A 109 -5.44 2.52 7.37
C LEU A 109 -5.67 1.18 8.09
N SER A 110 -4.61 0.68 8.74
CA SER A 110 -4.66 -0.50 9.63
C SER A 110 -4.84 -0.06 11.09
#